data_AF-A0A1I2BHZ1-F1
#
_entry.id   AF-A0A1I2BHZ1-F1
#
_cell.length_a   1.000
_cell.length_b   1.000
_cell.length_c   1.000
_cell.angle_alpha   90.00
_cell.angle_beta   90.00
_cell.angle_gamma   90.00
#
_symmetry.space_group_name_H-M   'P 1'
#
loop_
_entity.id
_entity.type
_entity.pdbx_description
1 polymer ?
#
loop_
_entity_poly.entity_id
_entity_poly.type
_entity_poly.pdbx_seq_one_letter_code
_entity_poly.pdbx_strand_id
1 'polypeptide(L)'
;MAKTTFWTVIEKTLDKAGTPLSAKEIWDKANEWGTLGDFKTSGKTPWATISAYCYTDINNNGDNSKIIQTSERPAQFFLRRLVNQANLTNLQKLKNEEIARGEKRKEKKFNERDLHPLLVAFAYSNTHFRANLKTVFHENSARAV
;
A
#
# COMPACT_ATOMS: atom_id res chain seq x y z
N MET A 1 17.64 29.24 -9.26
CA MET A 1 17.59 27.88 -8.69
C MET A 1 16.42 27.15 -9.35
N ALA A 2 16.64 25.96 -9.91
CA ALA A 2 15.57 25.23 -10.59
C ALA A 2 14.47 24.85 -9.59
N LYS A 3 13.21 25.14 -9.93
CA LYS A 3 12.06 24.77 -9.07
C LYS A 3 12.07 23.26 -8.87
N THR A 4 12.06 22.80 -7.63
CA THR A 4 11.89 21.38 -7.30
C THR A 4 10.53 20.93 -7.83
N THR A 5 10.52 19.90 -8.67
CA THR A 5 9.30 19.25 -9.16
C THR A 5 9.15 17.88 -8.51
N PHE A 6 7.94 17.31 -8.51
CA PHE A 6 7.71 15.93 -8.05
C PHE A 6 8.70 14.95 -8.68
N TRP A 7 8.99 15.12 -9.98
CA TRP A 7 9.94 14.27 -10.69
C TRP A 7 11.34 14.33 -10.09
N THR A 8 11.86 15.53 -9.80
CA THR A 8 13.19 15.68 -9.17
C THR A 8 13.26 15.09 -7.77
N VAL A 9 12.16 15.14 -7.02
CA VAL A 9 12.06 14.54 -5.68
C VAL A 9 12.09 13.01 -5.79
N ILE A 10 11.34 12.44 -6.74
CA ILE A 10 11.30 10.99 -7.00
C ILE A 10 12.68 10.49 -7.43
N GLU A 11 13.30 11.12 -8.42
CA GLU A 11 14.63 10.73 -8.93
C GLU A 11 15.67 10.76 -7.80
N LYS A 12 15.79 11.87 -7.06
CA LYS A 12 16.77 11.98 -5.96
C LYS A 12 16.52 10.99 -4.84
N THR A 13 15.26 10.74 -4.50
CA THR A 13 14.90 9.83 -3.41
C THR A 13 15.19 8.38 -3.79
N LEU A 14 14.87 7.96 -5.03
CA LEU A 14 15.22 6.63 -5.51
C LEU A 14 16.74 6.45 -5.67
N ASP A 15 17.45 7.50 -6.11
CA ASP A 15 18.92 7.48 -6.24
C ASP A 15 19.60 7.30 -4.89
N LYS A 16 19.15 8.03 -3.87
CA LYS A 16 19.67 7.91 -2.51
C LYS A 16 19.28 6.58 -1.85
N ALA A 17 18.10 6.05 -2.16
CA ALA A 17 17.63 4.80 -1.58
C ALA A 17 18.36 3.57 -2.12
N GLY A 18 18.70 3.55 -3.41
CA GLY A 18 19.34 2.40 -4.06
C GLY A 18 18.51 1.10 -4.03
N THR A 19 17.26 1.16 -3.58
CA THR A 19 16.34 0.03 -3.42
C THR A 19 15.00 0.32 -4.07
N PRO A 20 14.25 -0.69 -4.56
CA PRO A 20 12.87 -0.50 -5.02
C PRO A 20 11.95 -0.04 -3.86
N LEU A 21 11.20 1.03 -4.08
CA LEU A 21 10.31 1.63 -3.09
C LEU A 21 8.88 1.78 -3.60
N SER A 22 7.90 1.65 -2.71
CA SER A 22 6.51 1.99 -3.03
C SER A 22 6.32 3.51 -3.10
N ALA A 23 5.27 3.97 -3.78
CA ALA A 23 4.97 5.40 -3.86
C ALA A 23 4.82 6.09 -2.49
N LYS A 24 4.31 5.36 -1.49
CA LYS A 24 4.21 5.84 -0.11
C LYS A 24 5.59 5.93 0.55
N GLU A 25 6.41 4.89 0.42
CA GLU A 25 7.78 4.87 0.95
C GLU A 25 8.66 5.96 0.32
N ILE A 26 8.48 6.25 -0.97
CA ILE A 26 9.18 7.34 -1.66
C ILE A 26 8.83 8.68 -1.00
N TRP A 27 7.55 8.92 -0.71
CA TRP A 27 7.12 10.15 -0.05
C TRP A 27 7.66 10.26 1.38
N ASP A 28 7.52 9.20 2.17
CA ASP A 28 7.93 9.20 3.57
C ASP A 28 9.46 9.40 3.69
N LYS A 29 10.25 8.67 2.88
CA LYS A 29 11.71 8.83 2.84
C LYS A 29 12.15 10.19 2.29
N ALA A 30 11.43 10.75 1.32
CA ALA A 30 11.71 12.10 0.84
C ALA A 30 11.54 13.13 1.96
N ASN A 31 10.54 12.95 2.83
CA ASN A 31 10.30 13.80 3.99
C ASN A 31 11.38 13.61 5.08
N GLU A 32 11.75 12.36 5.39
CA GLU A 32 12.81 12.05 6.35
C GLU A 32 14.17 12.59 5.92
N TRP A 33 14.51 12.49 4.63
CA TRP A 33 15.81 12.90 4.12
C TRP A 33 15.90 14.37 3.73
N GLY A 34 14.81 15.13 3.87
CA GLY A 34 14.75 16.55 3.50
C GLY A 34 14.87 16.79 1.99
N THR A 35 14.61 15.78 1.15
CA THR A 35 14.75 15.87 -0.32
C THR A 35 13.71 16.80 -0.96
N LEU A 36 12.65 17.15 -0.22
CA LEU A 36 11.61 18.08 -0.65
C LEU A 36 12.10 19.51 -0.82
N GLY A 37 13.11 19.96 -0.07
CA GLY A 37 13.58 21.36 -0.12
C GLY A 37 12.42 22.34 0.09
N ASP A 38 12.21 23.25 -0.87
CA ASP A 38 11.12 24.24 -0.87
C ASP A 38 9.78 23.69 -1.38
N PHE A 39 9.69 22.40 -1.69
CA PHE A 39 8.51 21.82 -2.32
C PHE A 39 7.38 21.63 -1.30
N LYS A 40 6.34 22.46 -1.42
CA LYS A 40 5.09 22.32 -0.66
C LYS A 40 3.99 21.75 -1.55
N THR A 41 3.45 20.61 -1.14
CA THR A 41 2.22 20.04 -1.72
C THR A 41 1.00 20.63 -1.02
N SER A 42 0.03 21.11 -1.79
CA SER A 42 -1.30 21.49 -1.26
C SER A 42 -2.25 20.29 -1.13
N GLY A 43 -1.90 19.15 -1.73
CA GLY A 43 -2.75 17.96 -1.77
C GLY A 43 -2.58 17.09 -0.52
N LYS A 44 -3.68 16.42 -0.11
CA LYS A 44 -3.71 15.48 1.03
C LYS A 44 -2.99 14.15 0.74
N THR A 45 -2.83 13.80 -0.54
CA THR A 45 -2.31 12.48 -0.98
C THR A 45 -1.16 12.59 -2.00
N PRO A 46 -0.02 13.17 -1.61
CA PRO A 46 1.12 13.37 -2.51
C PRO A 46 1.74 12.04 -3.02
N TRP A 47 1.65 10.95 -2.25
CA TRP A 47 2.07 9.62 -2.71
C TRP A 47 1.26 9.12 -3.92
N ALA A 48 -0.04 9.46 -4.01
CA ALA A 48 -0.88 9.08 -5.15
C ALA A 48 -0.45 9.82 -6.41
N THR A 49 -0.07 11.09 -6.26
CA THR A 49 0.53 11.88 -7.34
C THR A 49 1.84 11.27 -7.80
N ILE A 50 2.72 10.87 -6.88
CA ILE A 50 3.98 10.17 -7.22
C ILE A 50 3.69 8.89 -8.01
N SER A 51 2.74 8.06 -7.57
CA SER A 51 2.40 6.84 -8.32
C SER A 51 1.90 7.16 -9.73
N ALA A 52 1.06 8.18 -9.89
CA ALA A 52 0.58 8.59 -11.20
C ALA A 52 1.73 9.02 -12.11
N TYR A 53 2.66 9.85 -11.63
CA TYR A 53 3.85 10.25 -12.40
C TYR A 53 4.70 9.05 -12.83
N CYS A 54 4.93 8.08 -11.95
CA CYS A 54 5.67 6.87 -12.28
C CYS A 54 4.95 6.06 -13.37
N TYR A 55 3.64 5.83 -13.23
CA TYR A 55 2.87 5.09 -14.23
C TYR A 55 2.79 5.82 -15.58
N THR A 56 2.64 7.14 -15.57
CA THR A 56 2.63 7.93 -16.80
C THR A 56 3.98 7.86 -17.52
N ASP A 57 5.11 7.92 -16.80
CA ASP A 57 6.44 7.77 -17.41
C ASP A 57 6.62 6.37 -18.02
N ILE A 58 6.22 5.33 -17.28
CA ILE A 58 6.30 3.94 -17.76
C ILE A 58 5.43 3.76 -19.01
N ASN A 59 4.20 4.28 -19.01
CA ASN A 59 3.25 4.12 -20.11
C ASN A 59 3.64 4.95 -21.35
N ASN A 60 4.16 6.16 -21.16
CA ASN A 60 4.51 7.05 -22.28
C ASN A 60 5.86 6.69 -22.90
N ASN A 61 6.84 6.28 -22.08
CA ASN A 61 8.23 6.10 -22.52
C ASN A 61 8.65 4.64 -22.64
N GLY A 62 7.86 3.68 -22.16
CA GLY A 62 8.07 2.24 -22.34
C GLY A 62 9.50 1.81 -21.97
N ASP A 63 10.24 1.30 -22.97
CA ASP A 63 11.61 0.83 -22.81
C ASP A 63 12.64 1.93 -22.48
N ASN A 64 12.34 3.17 -22.87
CA ASN A 64 13.15 4.36 -22.57
C ASN A 64 12.74 5.05 -21.26
N SER A 65 11.76 4.51 -20.53
CA SER A 65 11.33 5.07 -19.25
C SER A 65 12.47 5.07 -18.24
N LYS A 66 12.57 6.17 -17.48
CA LYS A 66 13.60 6.33 -16.44
C LYS A 66 13.30 5.51 -15.19
N ILE A 67 12.03 5.17 -15.00
CA ILE A 67 11.54 4.40 -13.87
C ILE A 67 11.04 3.04 -14.38
N ILE A 68 11.25 1.99 -13.60
CA ILE A 68 10.68 0.68 -13.86
C ILE A 68 9.82 0.25 -12.68
N GLN A 69 8.77 -0.52 -12.98
CA GLN A 69 8.01 -1.21 -11.95
C GLN A 69 8.67 -2.56 -11.67
N THR A 70 9.07 -2.77 -10.42
CA THR A 70 9.79 -3.98 -9.97
C THR A 70 8.85 -5.00 -9.33
N SER A 71 7.68 -4.57 -8.84
CA SER A 71 6.65 -5.46 -8.27
C SER A 71 5.26 -4.85 -8.52
N GLU A 72 4.24 -5.70 -8.65
CA GLU A 72 2.83 -5.29 -8.80
C GLU A 72 2.10 -5.14 -7.46
N ARG A 73 2.41 -6.00 -6.46
CA ARG A 73 1.71 -6.05 -5.18
C ARG A 73 2.67 -6.34 -4.03
N PRO A 74 3.12 -5.32 -3.28
CA PRO A 74 2.87 -3.89 -3.48
C PRO A 74 3.60 -3.33 -4.71
N ALA A 75 3.00 -2.31 -5.36
CA ALA A 75 3.63 -1.62 -6.48
C ALA A 75 4.93 -0.94 -6.05
N GLN A 76 6.06 -1.35 -6.63
CA GLN A 76 7.39 -0.82 -6.31
C GLN A 76 8.05 -0.25 -7.55
N PHE A 77 8.68 0.90 -7.38
CA PHE A 77 9.35 1.66 -8.43
C PHE A 77 10.85 1.71 -8.18
N PHE A 78 11.62 1.67 -9.27
CA PHE A 78 13.08 1.75 -9.22
C PHE A 78 13.64 2.51 -10.43
N LEU A 79 14.83 3.08 -10.32
CA LEU A 79 15.47 3.78 -11.44
C LEU A 79 16.11 2.78 -12.39
N ARG A 80 15.79 2.88 -13.68
CA ARG A 80 16.31 1.97 -14.73
C ARG A 80 17.84 1.97 -14.78
N ARG A 81 18.49 3.12 -14.60
CA ARG A 81 19.96 3.22 -14.59
C ARG A 81 20.63 2.42 -13.47
N LEU A 82 19.94 2.21 -12.34
CA LEU A 82 20.47 1.51 -11.17
C LEU A 82 20.26 0.00 -11.24
N VAL A 83 19.46 -0.49 -12.20
CA VAL A 83 19.17 -1.91 -12.41
C VAL A 83 20.43 -2.73 -12.68
N ASN A 84 21.37 -2.15 -13.44
CA ASN A 84 22.62 -2.83 -13.78
C ASN A 84 23.62 -2.87 -12.62
N GLN A 85 23.43 -2.03 -11.60
CA GLN A 85 24.33 -1.91 -10.44
C GLN A 85 23.83 -2.69 -9.22
N ALA A 86 22.52 -2.74 -9.02
CA ALA A 86 21.91 -3.48 -7.93
C ALA A 86 21.50 -4.87 -8.41
N ASN A 87 22.04 -5.94 -7.82
CA ASN A 87 21.50 -7.30 -7.96
C ASN A 87 20.08 -7.35 -7.37
N LEU A 88 19.08 -6.92 -8.15
CA LEU A 88 17.69 -6.71 -7.76
C LEU A 88 17.03 -7.94 -7.13
N THR A 89 17.47 -9.13 -7.54
CA THR A 89 16.96 -10.42 -7.11
C THR A 89 17.12 -10.67 -5.61
N ASN A 90 18.20 -10.17 -5.01
CA ASN A 90 18.45 -10.37 -3.57
C ASN A 90 17.66 -9.37 -2.71
N LEU A 91 17.46 -8.15 -3.20
CA LEU A 91 16.68 -7.12 -2.50
C LEU A 91 15.17 -7.43 -2.52
N GLN A 92 14.66 -7.97 -3.62
CA GLN A 92 13.27 -8.44 -3.71
C GLN A 92 13.00 -9.59 -2.72
N LYS A 93 13.91 -10.56 -2.58
CA LYS A 93 13.76 -11.68 -1.64
C LYS A 93 13.71 -11.20 -0.19
N LEU A 94 14.64 -10.35 0.23
CA LEU A 94 14.68 -9.79 1.57
C LEU A 94 13.41 -9.00 1.90
N LYS A 95 12.93 -8.16 0.96
CA LYS A 95 11.72 -7.35 1.16
C LYS A 95 10.45 -8.20 1.18
N ASN A 96 10.38 -9.26 0.37
CA ASN A 96 9.27 -10.22 0.42
C ASN A 96 9.22 -10.96 1.76
N GLU A 97 10.37 -11.32 2.33
CA GLU A 97 10.46 -11.92 3.67
C GLU A 97 10.09 -10.95 4.80
N GLU A 98 10.34 -9.65 4.66
CA GLU A 98 9.90 -8.62 5.60
C GLU A 98 8.39 -8.35 5.49
N ILE A 99 7.84 -8.27 4.28
CA ILE A 99 6.40 -8.13 4.04
C ILE A 99 5.67 -9.36 4.62
N ALA A 100 6.15 -10.58 4.36
CA ALA A 100 5.58 -11.80 4.91
C ALA A 100 5.64 -11.85 6.45
N ARG A 101 6.63 -11.20 7.08
CA ARG A 101 6.72 -11.06 8.55
C ARG A 101 5.75 -10.00 9.09
N GLY A 102 5.58 -8.88 8.40
CA GLY A 102 4.65 -7.80 8.78
C GLY A 102 3.17 -8.11 8.51
N GLU A 103 2.88 -8.95 7.51
CA GLU A 103 1.54 -9.39 7.12
C GLU A 103 1.07 -10.66 7.83
N LYS A 104 1.70 -11.06 8.94
CA LYS A 104 1.02 -11.91 9.93
C LYS A 104 -0.10 -11.11 10.59
N ARG A 105 -1.13 -10.79 9.82
CA ARG A 105 -2.43 -10.36 10.31
C ARG A 105 -2.85 -11.48 11.25
N LYS A 106 -2.83 -11.20 12.56
CA LYS A 106 -3.39 -12.12 13.55
C LYS A 106 -4.75 -12.53 13.01
N GLU A 107 -4.90 -13.80 12.65
CA GLU A 107 -6.19 -14.32 12.20
C GLU A 107 -7.19 -13.92 13.28
N LYS A 108 -8.19 -13.14 12.89
CA LYS A 108 -9.18 -12.65 13.84
C LYS A 108 -9.93 -13.88 14.34
N LYS A 109 -9.66 -14.27 15.59
CA LYS A 109 -10.25 -15.42 16.28
C LYS A 109 -11.68 -15.14 16.72
N PHE A 110 -12.50 -14.56 15.84
CA PHE A 110 -13.90 -14.27 16.12
C PHE A 110 -14.76 -15.11 15.20
N ASN A 111 -15.77 -15.75 15.78
CA ASN A 111 -16.81 -16.43 15.04
C ASN A 111 -17.95 -15.45 14.78
N GLU A 112 -18.76 -15.67 13.73
CA GLU A 112 -19.92 -14.82 13.41
C GLU A 112 -20.89 -14.66 14.60
N ARG A 113 -20.98 -15.69 15.45
CA ARG A 113 -21.76 -15.69 16.68
C ARG A 113 -21.37 -14.58 17.65
N ASP A 114 -20.10 -14.18 17.68
CA ASP A 114 -19.59 -13.17 18.59
C ASP A 114 -20.20 -11.78 18.27
N LEU A 115 -20.74 -11.60 17.06
CA LEU A 115 -21.45 -10.39 16.65
C LEU A 115 -22.90 -10.32 17.19
N HIS A 116 -23.48 -11.45 17.62
CA HIS A 116 -24.89 -11.53 17.99
C HIS A 116 -25.30 -10.56 19.12
N PRO A 117 -24.57 -10.44 20.25
CA PRO A 117 -24.98 -9.53 21.32
C PRO A 117 -25.06 -8.06 20.86
N LEU A 118 -24.15 -7.64 19.98
CA LEU A 118 -24.14 -6.29 19.41
C LEU A 118 -25.36 -6.05 18.53
N LEU A 119 -25.68 -7.03 17.67
CA LEU A 119 -26.82 -6.94 16.77
C LEU A 119 -28.16 -6.97 17.51
N VAL A 120 -28.29 -7.82 18.54
CA VAL A 120 -29.49 -7.89 19.39
C VAL A 120 -29.72 -6.57 20.11
N ALA A 121 -28.67 -6.01 20.73
CA ALA A 121 -28.77 -4.73 21.41
C ALA A 121 -29.23 -3.61 20.47
N PHE A 122 -28.70 -3.57 19.24
CA PHE A 122 -29.11 -2.61 18.21
C PHE A 122 -30.57 -2.80 17.80
N ALA A 123 -30.98 -4.02 17.45
CA ALA A 123 -32.32 -4.31 16.96
C ALA A 123 -33.40 -4.10 18.04
N TYR A 124 -33.07 -4.35 19.30
CA TYR A 124 -33.96 -4.12 20.43
C TYR A 124 -34.09 -2.64 20.78
N SER A 125 -32.98 -1.90 20.80
CA SER A 125 -32.96 -0.47 21.14
C SER A 125 -33.57 0.43 20.07
N ASN A 126 -33.56 0.00 18.81
CA ASN A 126 -34.13 0.78 17.72
C ASN A 126 -35.66 0.76 17.76
N THR A 127 -36.27 1.94 17.84
CA THR A 127 -37.73 2.15 17.92
C THR A 127 -38.50 1.58 16.73
N HIS A 128 -37.87 1.48 15.55
CA HIS A 128 -38.50 0.94 14.35
C HIS A 128 -38.47 -0.60 14.29
N PHE A 129 -37.41 -1.23 14.81
CA PHE A 129 -37.28 -2.68 14.73
C PHE A 129 -37.91 -3.38 15.94
N ARG A 130 -37.59 -2.93 17.17
CA ARG A 130 -38.04 -3.52 18.46
C ARG A 130 -38.14 -5.05 18.41
N ALA A 131 -37.14 -5.69 17.82
CA ALA A 131 -37.18 -7.09 17.45
C ALA A 131 -36.25 -7.92 18.32
N ASN A 132 -36.71 -9.11 18.69
CA ASN A 132 -35.88 -10.13 19.33
C ASN A 132 -35.24 -10.98 18.24
N LEU A 133 -33.91 -11.02 18.21
CA LEU A 133 -33.16 -11.77 17.21
C LEU A 133 -32.64 -13.08 17.81
N LYS A 134 -32.56 -14.12 16.98
CA LYS A 134 -32.00 -15.43 17.33
C LYS A 134 -30.95 -15.83 16.30
N THR A 135 -29.76 -16.19 16.76
CA THR A 135 -28.71 -16.71 15.87
C THR A 135 -29.06 -18.10 15.39
N VAL A 136 -28.97 -18.32 14.08
CA VAL A 136 -29.06 -19.65 13.48
C VAL A 136 -27.67 -20.29 13.50
N PHE A 137 -27.57 -21.49 14.06
CA PHE A 137 -26.32 -22.23 14.18
C PHE A 137 -26.00 -22.98 12.88
N HIS A 138 -25.57 -22.25 11.86
CA HIS A 138 -25.26 -22.81 10.54
C HIS A 138 -24.12 -23.84 10.55
N GLU A 139 -23.18 -23.74 11.51
CA GLU A 139 -22.11 -24.73 11.69
C GLU A 139 -22.60 -26.14 12.02
N ASN A 140 -23.81 -26.27 12.55
CA ASN A 140 -24.41 -27.57 12.88
C ASN A 140 -25.24 -28.14 11.72
N SER A 141 -25.36 -27.39 10.61
CA SER A 141 -26.12 -27.85 9.45
C SER A 141 -25.31 -28.90 8.70
N ALA A 142 -25.84 -30.12 8.60
CA ALA A 142 -25.32 -31.11 7.69
C ALA A 142 -25.51 -30.60 6.27
N ARG A 143 -24.41 -30.19 5.62
CA ARG A 143 -24.42 -29.83 4.21
C ARG A 143 -24.91 -31.07 3.45
N ALA A 144 -26.05 -30.97 2.78
CA ALA A 144 -26.47 -32.01 1.85
C ALA A 144 -25.38 -32.12 0.77
N VAL A 145 -24.72 -33.28 0.73
CA VAL A 145 -23.75 -33.65 -0.30
C VAL A 145 -24.51 -34.01 -1.56
#